data_AF-A0A523EDY9-F1
#
_entry.id   AF-A0A523EDY9-F1
#
_cell.length_a   1.000
_cell.length_b   1.000
_cell.length_c   1.000
_cell.angle_alpha   90.00
_cell.angle_beta   90.00
_cell.angle_gamma   90.00
#
_symmetry.space_group_name_H-M   'P 1'
#
loop_
_entity.id
_entity.type
_entity.pdbx_description
1 polymer ?
#
loop_
_entity_poly.entity_id
_entity_poly.type
_entity_poly.pdbx_seq_one_letter_code
_entity_poly.pdbx_strand_id
1 'polypeptide(L)'
;MLGVLLAAALAIEIPLLGAPLALEVVQELNLLPGVERIEVEGDLLRLTVVPGRAVRYADITRTIRSHTVATELDVDQIPLGRQTIFQMDAGQCFHCASAPLAKRLERKPWLATWSVVGYAPKGRMHFRIEPKEPTTLEALGRLPFEDVLFTDQYDGIEEVQYDWPTGGVHWKATEEEAREEAARLKKPLMLFPTAGT
;
A
#
# COMPACT_ATOMS: atom_id res chain seq x y z
N MET A 1 -34.07 21.42 -6.67
CA MET A 1 -33.56 20.10 -7.08
C MET A 1 -32.04 20.14 -6.93
N LEU A 2 -31.51 19.72 -5.78
CA LEU A 2 -30.07 19.54 -5.61
C LEU A 2 -29.68 18.23 -6.29
N GLY A 3 -28.91 18.32 -7.37
CA GLY A 3 -28.26 17.17 -7.98
C GLY A 3 -27.16 16.67 -7.05
N VAL A 4 -27.43 15.57 -6.35
CA VAL A 4 -26.38 14.77 -5.72
C VAL A 4 -25.64 14.08 -6.87
N LEU A 5 -24.50 14.64 -7.26
CA LEU A 5 -23.48 13.87 -7.96
C LEU A 5 -23.01 12.81 -6.97
N LEU A 6 -23.59 11.60 -7.06
CA LEU A 6 -22.92 10.42 -6.53
C LEU A 6 -21.60 10.34 -7.30
N ALA A 7 -20.50 10.71 -6.65
CA ALA A 7 -19.20 10.22 -7.07
C ALA A 7 -19.33 8.70 -7.10
N ALA A 8 -19.34 8.10 -8.30
CA ALA A 8 -19.31 6.65 -8.41
C ALA A 8 -18.08 6.19 -7.63
N ALA A 9 -18.29 5.46 -6.54
CA ALA A 9 -17.21 4.84 -5.81
C ALA A 9 -16.42 4.02 -6.82
N LEU A 10 -15.14 4.35 -6.99
CA LEU A 10 -14.32 3.80 -8.06
C LEU A 10 -13.97 2.37 -7.65
N ALA A 11 -14.61 1.39 -8.29
CA ALA A 11 -14.38 -0.01 -7.97
C ALA A 11 -12.97 -0.42 -8.43
N ILE A 12 -12.27 -1.15 -7.56
CA ILE A 12 -10.98 -1.76 -7.86
C ILE A 12 -11.26 -3.11 -8.50
N GLU A 13 -10.80 -3.28 -9.73
CA GLU A 13 -11.00 -4.50 -10.50
C GLU A 13 -9.78 -5.43 -10.31
N ILE A 14 -10.03 -6.64 -9.81
CA ILE A 14 -9.01 -7.65 -9.51
C ILE A 14 -9.37 -8.91 -10.29
N PRO A 15 -8.56 -9.32 -11.28
CA PRO A 15 -8.84 -10.53 -12.04
C PRO A 15 -8.72 -11.80 -11.18
N LEU A 16 -9.50 -12.81 -11.54
CA LEU A 16 -9.55 -14.14 -10.93
C LEU A 16 -9.03 -15.17 -11.93
N LEU A 17 -8.31 -16.17 -11.43
CA LEU A 17 -7.92 -17.35 -12.18
C LEU A 17 -8.72 -18.55 -11.70
N GLY A 18 -9.06 -19.46 -12.62
CA GLY A 18 -9.64 -20.75 -12.31
C GLY A 18 -11.17 -20.77 -12.30
N ALA A 19 -11.76 -21.48 -11.32
CA ALA A 19 -13.19 -21.70 -11.26
C ALA A 19 -13.96 -20.45 -10.75
N PRO A 20 -15.25 -20.27 -11.12
CA PRO A 20 -16.09 -19.22 -10.55
C PRO A 20 -16.20 -19.33 -9.03
N LEU A 21 -16.24 -18.18 -8.33
CA LEU A 21 -16.47 -18.14 -6.89
C LEU A 21 -17.90 -18.51 -6.54
N ALA A 22 -18.08 -19.39 -5.55
CA ALA A 22 -19.39 -19.69 -4.99
C ALA A 22 -19.96 -18.48 -4.26
N LEU A 23 -21.30 -18.38 -4.22
CA LEU A 23 -21.99 -17.25 -3.61
C LEU A 23 -21.62 -17.07 -2.13
N GLU A 24 -21.44 -18.17 -1.39
CA GLU A 24 -21.07 -18.10 0.03
C GLU A 24 -19.70 -17.41 0.22
N VAL A 25 -18.74 -17.65 -0.68
CA VAL A 25 -17.41 -17.02 -0.63
C VAL A 25 -17.54 -15.52 -0.88
N VAL A 26 -18.36 -15.11 -1.86
CA VAL A 26 -18.62 -13.69 -2.14
C VAL A 26 -19.29 -13.01 -0.95
N GLN A 27 -20.22 -13.69 -0.28
CA GLN A 27 -20.86 -13.17 0.94
C GLN A 27 -19.84 -12.99 2.07
N GLU A 28 -18.92 -13.94 2.28
CA GLU A 28 -17.89 -13.82 3.31
C GLU A 28 -16.87 -12.72 2.98
N LEU A 29 -16.50 -12.57 1.72
CA LEU A 29 -15.65 -11.47 1.25
C LEU A 29 -16.27 -10.10 1.54
N ASN A 30 -17.60 -9.96 1.40
CA ASN A 30 -18.33 -8.75 1.76
C ASN A 30 -18.35 -8.45 3.27
N LEU A 31 -17.96 -9.40 4.12
CA LEU A 31 -17.84 -9.21 5.58
C LEU A 31 -16.43 -8.77 6.01
N LEU A 32 -15.46 -8.71 5.09
CA LEU A 32 -14.10 -8.31 5.41
C LEU A 32 -14.05 -6.84 5.88
N PRO A 33 -13.24 -6.52 6.92
CA PRO A 33 -13.05 -5.15 7.35
C PRO A 33 -12.58 -4.24 6.21
N GLY A 34 -13.23 -3.08 6.06
CA GLY A 34 -12.91 -2.11 5.02
C GLY A 34 -13.56 -2.38 3.66
N VAL A 35 -14.22 -3.52 3.46
CA VAL A 35 -15.01 -3.77 2.25
C VAL A 35 -16.37 -3.08 2.38
N GLU A 36 -16.71 -2.24 1.40
CA GLU A 36 -18.07 -1.72 1.25
C GLU A 36 -18.92 -2.68 0.42
N ARG A 37 -18.35 -3.19 -0.67
CA ARG A 37 -19.02 -4.13 -1.56
C ARG A 37 -18.00 -4.94 -2.35
N ILE A 38 -18.28 -6.23 -2.52
CA ILE A 38 -17.60 -7.09 -3.50
C ILE A 38 -18.65 -7.69 -4.44
N GLU A 39 -18.37 -7.58 -5.73
CA GLU A 39 -19.13 -8.21 -6.81
C GLU A 39 -18.20 -9.08 -7.66
N VAL A 40 -18.75 -10.15 -8.23
CA VAL A 40 -18.02 -11.00 -9.16
C VAL A 40 -18.79 -11.07 -10.46
N GLU A 41 -18.15 -10.68 -11.56
CA GLU A 41 -18.69 -10.79 -12.91
C GLU A 41 -17.70 -11.62 -13.74
N GLY A 42 -18.05 -12.87 -14.02
CA GLY A 42 -17.17 -13.80 -14.73
C GLY A 42 -15.87 -14.08 -13.95
N ASP A 43 -14.74 -13.70 -14.52
CA ASP A 43 -13.38 -13.80 -13.99
C ASP A 43 -12.91 -12.50 -13.32
N LEU A 44 -13.81 -11.56 -13.03
CA LEU A 44 -13.47 -10.28 -12.43
C LEU A 44 -14.11 -10.10 -11.06
N LEU A 45 -13.29 -9.82 -10.05
CA LEU A 45 -13.73 -9.35 -8.75
C LEU A 45 -13.69 -7.82 -8.73
N ARG A 46 -14.84 -7.18 -8.49
CA ARG A 46 -14.94 -5.73 -8.27
C ARG A 46 -15.05 -5.44 -6.79
N LEU A 47 -14.08 -4.72 -6.26
CA LEU A 47 -13.98 -4.32 -4.86
C LEU A 47 -14.27 -2.82 -4.71
N THR A 48 -15.28 -2.49 -3.94
CA THR A 48 -15.50 -1.14 -3.41
C THR A 48 -15.05 -1.11 -1.95
N VAL A 49 -14.19 -0.15 -1.63
CA VAL A 49 -13.61 0.02 -0.30
C VAL A 49 -14.39 1.11 0.46
N VAL A 50 -14.64 0.88 1.75
CA VAL A 50 -15.23 1.90 2.63
C VAL A 50 -14.31 3.13 2.67
N PRO A 51 -14.84 4.35 2.53
CA PRO A 51 -14.02 5.56 2.56
C PRO A 51 -13.06 5.65 3.74
N GLY A 52 -11.77 5.89 3.44
CA GLY A 52 -10.71 6.03 4.44
C GLY A 52 -10.29 4.70 5.10
N ARG A 53 -10.74 3.56 4.55
CA ARG A 53 -10.29 2.23 4.97
C ARG A 53 -9.38 1.62 3.92
N ALA A 54 -8.69 0.56 4.31
CA ALA A 54 -7.88 -0.26 3.43
C ALA A 54 -8.28 -1.73 3.56
N VAL A 55 -8.26 -2.44 2.44
CA VAL A 55 -8.48 -3.89 2.37
C VAL A 55 -7.18 -4.55 1.92
N ARG A 56 -6.75 -5.59 2.62
CA ARG A 56 -5.50 -6.30 2.30
C ARG A 56 -5.75 -7.37 1.25
N TYR A 57 -4.91 -7.42 0.23
CA TYR A 57 -4.89 -8.52 -0.74
C TYR A 57 -4.76 -9.88 -0.04
N ALA A 58 -3.91 -9.96 0.99
CA ALA A 58 -3.74 -11.18 1.79
C ALA A 58 -5.03 -11.64 2.49
N ASP A 59 -5.90 -10.73 2.92
CA ASP A 59 -7.16 -11.08 3.59
C ASP A 59 -8.18 -11.65 2.60
N ILE A 60 -8.32 -11.03 1.43
CA ILE A 60 -9.17 -11.54 0.34
C ILE A 60 -8.68 -12.94 -0.08
N THR A 61 -7.37 -13.08 -0.32
CA THR A 61 -6.76 -14.36 -0.73
C THR A 61 -6.98 -15.44 0.32
N ARG A 62 -6.86 -15.11 1.60
CA ARG A 62 -7.07 -16.04 2.71
C ARG A 62 -8.52 -16.51 2.78
N THR A 63 -9.50 -15.63 2.60
CA THR A 63 -10.92 -15.99 2.57
C THR A 63 -11.27 -16.86 1.37
N ILE A 64 -10.71 -16.60 0.19
CA ILE A 64 -10.92 -17.50 -0.96
C ILE A 64 -10.31 -18.87 -0.68
N ARG A 65 -9.07 -18.91 -0.18
CA ARG A 65 -8.33 -20.15 0.09
C ARG A 65 -8.88 -21.00 1.23
N SER A 66 -9.65 -20.43 2.16
CA SER A 66 -10.34 -21.22 3.18
C SER A 66 -11.52 -22.03 2.60
N HIS A 67 -11.98 -21.69 1.40
CA HIS A 67 -13.12 -22.35 0.74
C HIS A 67 -12.71 -23.17 -0.48
N THR A 68 -11.74 -22.71 -1.25
CA THR A 68 -11.34 -23.37 -2.50
C THR A 68 -9.87 -23.16 -2.82
N VAL A 69 -9.28 -24.15 -3.50
CA VAL A 69 -7.95 -24.06 -4.13
C VAL A 69 -8.04 -23.94 -5.65
N ALA A 70 -9.25 -24.01 -6.21
CA ALA A 70 -9.51 -23.96 -7.64
C ALA A 70 -9.62 -22.53 -8.17
N THR A 71 -9.61 -21.53 -7.29
CA THR A 71 -9.74 -20.11 -7.62
C THR A 71 -8.69 -19.32 -6.87
N GLU A 72 -8.05 -18.37 -7.55
CA GLU A 72 -7.12 -17.43 -6.93
C GLU A 72 -7.21 -16.05 -7.58
N LEU A 73 -6.73 -15.01 -6.87
CA LEU A 73 -6.60 -13.68 -7.44
C LEU A 73 -5.36 -13.64 -8.32
N ASP A 74 -5.48 -13.11 -9.53
CA ASP A 74 -4.36 -12.83 -10.40
C ASP A 74 -3.60 -11.59 -9.90
N VAL A 75 -2.60 -11.82 -9.05
CA VAL A 75 -1.81 -10.74 -8.46
C VAL A 75 -1.04 -9.94 -9.52
N ASP A 76 -0.63 -10.59 -10.60
CA ASP A 76 0.20 -9.98 -11.64
C ASP A 76 -0.62 -8.99 -12.47
N GLN A 77 -1.93 -9.21 -12.59
CA GLN A 77 -2.85 -8.34 -13.31
C GLN A 77 -3.50 -7.25 -12.46
N ILE A 78 -3.16 -7.12 -11.17
CA ILE A 78 -3.64 -6.00 -10.35
C ILE A 78 -3.13 -4.68 -10.97
N PRO A 79 -4.01 -3.69 -11.22
CA PRO A 79 -3.62 -2.41 -11.80
C PRO A 79 -2.81 -1.56 -10.82
N LEU A 80 -1.73 -0.94 -11.29
CA LEU A 80 -0.99 0.08 -10.54
C LEU A 80 -1.74 1.41 -10.58
N GLY A 81 -1.89 2.06 -9.44
CA GLY A 81 -2.37 3.44 -9.42
C GLY A 81 -2.74 3.97 -8.05
N ARG A 82 -3.71 4.89 -8.05
CA ARG A 82 -4.12 5.65 -6.86
C ARG A 82 -4.73 4.78 -5.76
N GLN A 83 -5.30 3.63 -6.13
CA GLN A 83 -6.02 2.76 -5.21
C GLN A 83 -5.17 1.61 -4.67
N THR A 84 -3.90 1.53 -5.06
CA THR A 84 -2.98 0.48 -4.65
C THR A 84 -1.82 1.05 -3.85
N ILE A 85 -1.67 0.57 -2.63
CA ILE A 85 -0.53 0.84 -1.76
C ILE A 85 0.23 -0.46 -1.55
N PHE A 86 1.56 -0.39 -1.64
CA PHE A 86 2.43 -1.52 -1.42
C PHE A 86 2.99 -1.46 -0.01
N GLN A 87 3.05 -2.61 0.65
CA GLN A 87 3.67 -2.75 1.95
C GLN A 87 4.95 -3.58 1.82
N MET A 88 6.03 -3.14 2.44
CA MET A 88 7.24 -3.94 2.61
C MET A 88 7.87 -3.78 3.99
N ASP A 89 8.70 -4.74 4.38
CA ASP A 89 9.48 -4.66 5.59
C ASP A 89 10.65 -3.71 5.38
N ALA A 90 10.65 -2.60 6.10
CA ALA A 90 11.76 -1.67 6.15
C ALA A 90 12.71 -1.94 7.33
N GLY A 91 12.37 -2.91 8.17
CA GLY A 91 13.13 -3.29 9.36
C GLY A 91 13.43 -2.08 10.25
N GLN A 92 14.67 -2.01 10.73
CA GLN A 92 15.15 -0.90 11.57
C GLN A 92 15.74 0.27 10.77
N CYS A 93 15.93 0.11 9.45
CA CYS A 93 16.62 1.10 8.62
C CYS A 93 15.79 1.43 7.37
N PHE A 94 15.02 2.53 7.47
CA PHE A 94 14.21 3.01 6.36
C PHE A 94 15.02 3.22 5.07
N HIS A 95 16.16 3.92 5.15
CA HIS A 95 16.98 4.19 3.97
C HIS A 95 17.53 2.90 3.33
N CYS A 96 17.82 1.89 4.14
CA CYS A 96 18.29 0.59 3.67
C CYS A 96 17.23 -0.14 2.84
N ALA A 97 15.94 0.11 3.10
CA ALA A 97 14.83 -0.45 2.35
C ALA A 97 14.40 0.45 1.17
N SER A 98 14.29 1.76 1.38
CA SER A 98 13.79 2.71 0.39
C SER A 98 14.79 3.01 -0.73
N ALA A 99 16.10 3.08 -0.46
CA ALA A 99 17.08 3.41 -1.49
C ALA A 99 17.24 2.30 -2.57
N PRO A 100 17.30 1.00 -2.23
CA PRO A 100 17.25 -0.06 -3.25
C PRO A 100 15.94 -0.08 -4.03
N LEU A 101 14.81 0.18 -3.37
CA LEU A 101 13.50 0.30 -4.02
C LEU A 101 13.50 1.44 -5.04
N ALA A 102 13.95 2.63 -4.64
CA ALA A 102 14.07 3.81 -5.49
C ALA A 102 14.87 3.49 -6.77
N LYS A 103 16.08 2.95 -6.60
CA LYS A 103 16.97 2.58 -7.72
C LYS A 103 16.34 1.59 -8.68
N ARG A 104 15.46 0.71 -8.21
CA ARG A 104 14.75 -0.27 -9.06
C ARG A 104 13.59 0.37 -9.79
N LEU A 105 12.82 1.22 -9.12
CA LEU A 105 11.67 1.92 -9.70
C LEU A 105 12.12 2.97 -10.73
N GLU A 106 13.15 3.76 -10.44
CA GLU A 106 13.67 4.81 -11.34
C GLU A 106 14.18 4.26 -12.69
N ARG A 107 14.46 2.96 -12.78
CA ARG A 107 14.84 2.28 -14.04
C ARG A 107 13.64 1.91 -14.90
N LYS A 108 12.41 2.07 -14.41
CA LYS A 108 11.18 1.70 -15.12
C LYS A 108 10.75 2.87 -16.02
N PRO A 109 10.72 2.69 -17.35
CA PRO A 109 10.41 3.79 -18.28
C PRO A 109 8.97 4.30 -18.13
N TRP A 110 8.06 3.42 -17.73
CA TRP A 110 6.64 3.70 -17.51
C TRP A 110 6.37 4.38 -16.15
N LEU A 111 7.35 4.50 -15.24
CA LEU A 111 7.14 5.15 -13.95
C LEU A 111 6.97 6.66 -14.13
N ALA A 112 5.88 7.22 -13.59
CA ALA A 112 5.70 8.66 -13.48
C ALA A 112 6.33 9.18 -12.17
N THR A 113 5.92 8.60 -11.05
CA THR A 113 6.47 8.91 -9.73
C THR A 113 6.22 7.77 -8.75
N TRP A 114 6.91 7.80 -7.62
CA TRP A 114 6.62 6.94 -6.48
C TRP A 114 6.87 7.74 -5.21
N SER A 115 6.18 7.38 -4.14
CA SER A 115 6.33 8.05 -2.85
C SER A 115 6.10 7.09 -1.70
N VAL A 116 6.72 7.38 -0.57
CA VAL A 116 6.39 6.75 0.69
C VAL A 116 5.16 7.46 1.25
N VAL A 117 4.18 6.67 1.64
CA VAL A 117 2.85 7.14 2.00
C VAL A 117 2.51 6.80 3.46
N GLY A 118 3.29 5.96 4.12
CA GLY A 118 3.05 5.70 5.54
C GLY A 118 3.97 4.66 6.12
N TYR A 119 3.83 4.46 7.42
CA TYR A 119 4.50 3.39 8.14
C TYR A 119 3.51 2.72 9.06
N ALA A 120 3.44 1.41 8.95
CA ALA A 120 2.68 0.57 9.85
C ALA A 120 3.58 0.04 10.97
N PRO A 121 2.99 -0.41 12.09
CA PRO A 121 3.70 -1.04 13.18
C PRO A 121 4.66 -2.14 12.70
N LYS A 122 5.73 -2.36 13.46
CA LYS A 122 6.77 -3.37 13.19
C LYS A 122 7.68 -3.02 11.99
N GLY A 123 7.90 -1.74 11.71
CA GLY A 123 8.87 -1.31 10.69
C GLY A 123 8.38 -1.53 9.25
N ARG A 124 7.06 -1.54 9.04
CA ARG A 124 6.46 -1.75 7.72
C ARG A 124 6.33 -0.42 6.99
N MET A 125 6.94 -0.30 5.82
CA MET A 125 6.82 0.88 4.97
C MET A 125 5.68 0.68 3.98
N HIS A 126 4.83 1.70 3.84
CA HIS A 126 3.81 1.81 2.81
C HIS A 126 4.27 2.79 1.73
N PHE A 127 4.15 2.40 0.47
CA PHE A 127 4.55 3.24 -0.66
C PHE A 127 3.59 3.09 -1.83
N ARG A 128 3.52 4.14 -2.65
CA ARG A 128 2.72 4.19 -3.88
C ARG A 128 3.61 4.26 -5.09
N ILE A 129 3.15 3.66 -6.17
CA ILE A 129 3.76 3.72 -7.49
C ILE A 129 2.71 4.28 -8.45
N GLU A 130 3.04 5.39 -9.10
CA GLU A 130 2.19 5.99 -10.13
C GLU A 130 2.83 5.78 -11.51
N PRO A 131 2.17 5.03 -12.40
CA PRO A 131 2.64 4.88 -13.77
C PRO A 131 2.20 6.06 -14.64
N LYS A 132 2.91 6.28 -15.77
CA LYS A 132 2.55 7.25 -16.82
C LYS A 132 1.36 6.79 -17.65
N GLU A 133 1.20 5.47 -17.75
CA GLU A 133 0.20 4.78 -18.57
C GLU A 133 -0.35 3.56 -17.81
N PRO A 134 -1.56 3.06 -18.13
CA PRO A 134 -2.12 1.88 -17.49
C PRO A 134 -1.12 0.71 -17.46
N THR A 135 -0.81 0.23 -16.27
CA THR A 135 0.22 -0.79 -16.01
C THR A 135 -0.23 -1.69 -14.87
N THR A 136 0.25 -2.93 -14.85
CA THR A 136 -0.07 -3.91 -13.81
C THR A 136 1.14 -4.25 -12.93
N LEU A 137 0.91 -5.00 -11.86
CA LEU A 137 1.96 -5.48 -10.96
C LEU A 137 3.03 -6.32 -11.69
N GLU A 138 2.66 -7.06 -12.73
CA GLU A 138 3.59 -7.85 -13.55
C GLU A 138 4.78 -7.00 -14.05
N ALA A 139 4.50 -5.76 -14.47
CA ALA A 139 5.52 -4.84 -15.00
C ALA A 139 6.54 -4.37 -13.96
N LEU A 140 6.22 -4.46 -12.66
CA LEU A 140 7.19 -4.26 -11.58
C LEU A 140 8.26 -5.36 -11.59
N GLY A 141 7.89 -6.57 -12.01
CA GLY A 141 8.66 -7.78 -11.80
C GLY A 141 8.76 -8.11 -10.30
N ARG A 142 9.75 -8.93 -9.92
CA ARG A 142 9.93 -9.38 -8.53
C ARG A 142 10.41 -8.27 -7.60
N LEU A 143 9.54 -7.43 -7.08
CA LEU A 143 9.83 -6.53 -5.96
C LEU A 143 9.54 -7.23 -4.62
N PRO A 144 10.31 -6.95 -3.56
CA PRO A 144 10.08 -7.53 -2.23
C PRO A 144 8.98 -6.75 -1.49
N PHE A 145 7.76 -6.71 -2.04
CA PHE A 145 6.60 -6.28 -1.27
C PHE A 145 5.97 -7.50 -0.61
N GLU A 146 5.47 -7.29 0.60
CA GLU A 146 4.88 -8.34 1.43
C GLU A 146 3.35 -8.37 1.33
N ASP A 147 2.75 -7.24 0.93
CA ASP A 147 1.30 -7.15 0.75
C ASP A 147 0.94 -5.97 -0.16
N VAL A 148 -0.29 -6.00 -0.65
CA VAL A 148 -0.94 -4.91 -1.39
C VAL A 148 -2.19 -4.51 -0.62
N LEU A 149 -2.36 -3.20 -0.43
CA LEU A 149 -3.50 -2.59 0.23
C LEU A 149 -4.34 -1.86 -0.82
N PHE A 150 -5.63 -2.13 -0.82
CA PHE A 150 -6.64 -1.51 -1.67
C PHE A 150 -7.37 -0.42 -0.88
N THR A 151 -7.40 0.81 -1.41
CA THR A 151 -8.03 1.95 -0.72
C THR A 151 -8.55 3.01 -1.70
N ASP A 152 -9.52 3.82 -1.28
CA ASP A 152 -10.10 4.92 -2.06
C ASP A 152 -9.53 6.30 -1.68
N GLN A 153 -8.90 6.40 -0.50
CA GLN A 153 -8.34 7.63 0.05
C GLN A 153 -7.00 7.38 0.70
N TYR A 154 -6.23 8.46 0.80
CA TYR A 154 -4.90 8.43 1.38
C TYR A 154 -4.78 9.34 2.61
N ASP A 155 -5.34 10.55 2.55
CA ASP A 155 -5.33 11.50 3.67
C ASP A 155 -6.10 10.90 4.85
N GLY A 156 -5.38 10.40 5.87
CA GLY A 156 -6.01 9.85 7.06
C GLY A 156 -6.16 8.34 7.12
N ILE A 157 -5.37 7.54 6.37
CA ILE A 157 -4.76 6.40 7.06
C ILE A 157 -3.93 7.09 8.14
N GLU A 158 -4.48 7.13 9.36
CA GLU A 158 -3.91 7.89 10.47
C GLU A 158 -2.40 7.82 10.33
N GLU A 159 -1.74 8.98 10.21
CA GLU A 159 -0.32 9.05 10.56
C GLU A 159 -0.28 8.33 11.88
N VAL A 160 0.19 7.09 11.86
CA VAL A 160 0.44 6.36 13.08
C VAL A 160 1.46 7.27 13.69
N GLN A 161 1.03 8.05 14.69
CA GLN A 161 1.92 8.87 15.46
C GLN A 161 3.06 7.93 15.78
N TYR A 162 4.23 8.32 15.28
CA TYR A 162 5.40 7.50 15.30
C TYR A 162 5.84 7.34 16.75
N ASP A 163 5.14 6.51 17.52
CA ASP A 163 5.69 5.76 18.63
C ASP A 163 6.49 4.61 18.01
N TRP A 164 7.48 4.99 17.20
CA TRP A 164 8.76 4.34 17.40
C TRP A 164 9.02 4.42 18.91
N PRO A 165 9.58 3.39 19.56
CA PRO A 165 10.17 3.57 20.86
C PRO A 165 11.40 4.48 20.69
N THR A 166 11.16 5.75 20.35
CA THR A 166 12.09 6.85 20.43
C THR A 166 12.20 7.23 21.89
N GLY A 167 12.58 6.28 22.76
CA GLY A 167 13.04 6.57 24.11
C GLY A 167 14.33 7.39 24.04
N GLY A 168 14.31 8.57 23.41
CA GLY A 168 15.44 9.47 23.17
C GLY A 168 15.66 10.03 21.77
N VAL A 169 14.68 10.06 20.84
CA VAL A 169 14.84 10.85 19.58
C VAL A 169 14.46 12.31 19.83
N HIS A 170 15.36 13.22 19.47
CA HIS A 170 15.14 14.65 19.55
C HIS A 170 15.26 15.24 18.14
N TRP A 171 14.21 15.90 17.68
CA TRP A 171 14.23 16.67 16.44
C TRP A 171 15.14 17.89 16.59
N LYS A 172 15.82 18.26 15.50
CA LYS A 172 16.64 19.48 15.42
C LYS A 172 16.19 20.33 14.26
N ALA A 173 16.33 21.65 14.41
CA ALA A 173 15.89 22.60 13.40
C ALA A 173 16.80 22.56 12.16
N THR A 174 18.05 22.12 12.33
CA THR A 174 19.02 21.98 11.24
C THR A 174 19.73 20.63 11.29
N GLU A 175 20.25 20.19 10.14
CA GLU A 175 21.11 19.00 10.04
C GLU A 175 22.40 19.16 10.86
N GLU A 176 22.95 20.36 10.91
CA GLU A 176 24.18 20.66 11.65
C GLU A 176 24.01 20.42 13.15
N GLU A 177 22.91 20.92 13.74
CA GLU A 177 22.53 20.65 15.13
C GLU A 177 22.30 19.16 15.39
N ALA A 178 21.70 18.43 14.44
CA ALA A 178 21.48 16.99 14.55
C ALA A 178 22.80 16.21 14.57
N ARG A 179 23.77 16.60 13.73
CA ARG A 179 25.11 16.00 13.67
C ARG A 179 25.91 16.27 14.94
N GLU A 180 25.91 17.51 15.43
CA GLU A 180 26.64 17.89 16.64
C GLU A 180 26.12 17.11 17.86
N GLU A 181 24.80 17.03 18.03
CA GLU A 181 24.21 16.33 19.16
C GLU A 181 24.42 14.81 19.08
N ALA A 182 24.28 14.21 17.90
CA ALA A 182 24.53 12.79 17.70
C ALA A 182 25.98 12.42 18.04
N ALA A 183 26.95 13.26 17.65
CA ALA A 183 28.36 13.09 18.00
C ALA A 183 28.59 13.24 19.52
N ARG A 184 28.03 14.29 20.14
CA ARG A 184 28.17 14.57 21.58
C ARG A 184 27.59 13.44 22.44
N LEU A 185 26.42 12.93 22.07
CA LEU A 185 25.69 11.90 22.83
C LEU A 185 26.02 10.47 22.38
N LYS A 186 26.89 10.31 21.37
CA LYS A 186 27.21 9.02 20.72
C LYS A 186 25.94 8.24 20.30
N LYS A 187 24.94 8.96 19.79
CA LYS A 187 23.68 8.38 19.31
C LYS A 187 23.73 8.17 17.78
N PRO A 188 23.05 7.14 17.23
CA PRO A 188 22.90 7.01 15.79
C PRO A 188 22.12 8.20 15.22
N LEU A 189 22.60 8.74 14.08
CA LEU A 189 21.98 9.85 13.37
C LEU A 189 21.18 9.33 12.18
N MET A 190 19.90 9.68 12.13
CA MET A 190 19.04 9.45 10.97
C MET A 190 18.65 10.81 10.39
N LEU A 191 19.03 11.06 9.14
CA LEU A 191 18.67 12.29 8.43
C LEU A 191 17.49 12.00 7.52
N PHE A 192 16.39 12.70 7.76
CA PHE A 192 15.26 12.71 6.85
C PHE A 192 15.44 13.90 5.90
N PRO A 193 15.39 13.70 4.57
CA PRO A 193 15.28 14.83 3.67
C PRO A 193 13.95 15.51 3.98
N THR A 194 14.00 16.74 4.50
CA THR A 194 12.81 17.58 4.56
C THR A 194 12.34 17.79 3.12
N ALA A 195 11.08 17.45 2.84
CA ALA A 195 10.46 17.88 1.59
C ALA A 195 10.66 19.40 1.48
N GLY A 196 11.27 19.83 0.37
CA GLY A 196 11.84 21.16 0.21
C GLY A 196 10.89 22.30 0.61
N THR A 197 11.47 23.31 1.26
CA THR A 197 10.98 24.69 1.25
C THR A 197 10.99 25.25 -0.17
#